data_AF-A0A2K2DLG6-F1
#
_entry.id   AF-A0A2K2DLG6-F1
#
_cell.length_a   1.000
_cell.length_b   1.000
_cell.length_c   1.000
_cell.angle_alpha   90.00
_cell.angle_beta   90.00
_cell.angle_gamma   90.00
#
_symmetry.space_group_name_H-M   'P 1'
#
loop_
_entity.id
_entity.type
_entity.pdbx_description
1 polymer ?
#
loop_
_entity_poly.entity_id
_entity_poly.type
_entity_poly.pdbx_seq_one_letter_code
_entity_poly.pdbx_strand_id
1 'polypeptide(L)'
;MSSLSTAMECAAKGLVAEPCAGGAHRRCGSCGAVAYCSRAHQNHAIPNTRCFFLESFKVHLKGLWKSECRCGPEISSVKDLSITAEWNMESSLCPCTEPGNSLSAPLASWEEYYRWRSLPLHSPAAVLLHWPLTLYHCLQLSRIQASRCDANDTLRIHYLGPEKELLQLPVFAELLALFPGVHLCIELVGPTVPRSRDGEVLNISSYAHCSAESCCCRSFAASEDVNCSALTLKLWKGVYHERYSDMV
;
A
#
# COMPACT_ATOMS: atom_id res chain seq x y z
N MET A 1 22.31 43.65 5.77
CA MET A 1 21.52 42.44 6.09
C MET A 1 20.24 42.46 5.28
N SER A 2 20.29 42.01 4.03
CA SER A 2 19.08 41.85 3.20
C SER A 2 18.44 40.51 3.57
N SER A 3 17.33 40.57 4.30
CA SER A 3 16.47 39.41 4.51
C SER A 3 15.92 38.96 3.16
N LEU A 4 16.48 37.89 2.61
CA LEU A 4 15.87 37.13 1.52
C LEU A 4 14.54 36.57 2.05
N SER A 5 13.46 37.33 1.82
CA SER A 5 12.10 36.82 1.92
C SER A 5 11.96 35.73 0.86
N THR A 6 12.07 34.47 1.26
CA THR A 6 11.63 33.33 0.44
C THR A 6 10.14 33.51 0.19
N ALA A 7 9.81 34.04 -0.99
CA ALA A 7 8.43 34.16 -1.42
C ALA A 7 7.85 32.74 -1.53
N MET A 8 6.90 32.41 -0.66
CA MET A 8 6.17 31.15 -0.77
C MET A 8 5.38 31.15 -2.09
N GLU A 9 5.40 30.03 -2.80
CA GLU A 9 4.59 29.86 -4.01
C GLU A 9 3.11 29.60 -3.64
N CYS A 10 2.22 29.96 -4.56
CA CYS A 10 0.79 29.72 -4.40
C CYS A 10 0.52 28.21 -4.45
N ALA A 11 -0.10 27.65 -3.42
CA ALA A 11 -0.40 26.23 -3.31
C ALA A 11 -1.44 25.74 -4.33
N ALA A 12 -2.21 26.64 -4.95
CA ALA A 12 -3.13 26.32 -6.03
C ALA A 12 -2.51 26.40 -7.43
N LYS A 13 -1.22 26.77 -7.55
CA LYS A 13 -0.54 26.94 -8.83
C LYS A 13 -0.53 25.62 -9.61
N GLY A 14 -1.13 25.62 -10.81
CA GLY A 14 -1.26 24.44 -11.65
C GLY A 14 -2.38 23.46 -11.26
N LEU A 15 -3.11 23.73 -10.17
CA LEU A 15 -4.25 22.92 -9.71
C LEU A 15 -5.61 23.49 -10.13
N VAL A 16 -5.66 24.77 -10.49
CA VAL A 16 -6.88 25.47 -10.91
C VAL A 16 -6.68 26.13 -12.27
N ALA A 17 -7.75 26.25 -13.05
CA ALA A 17 -7.73 26.87 -14.39
C ALA A 17 -7.39 28.37 -14.34
N GLU A 18 -7.69 29.04 -13.22
CA GLU A 18 -7.41 30.46 -13.02
C GLU A 18 -5.91 30.68 -12.73
N PRO A 19 -5.18 31.46 -13.55
CA PRO A 19 -3.76 31.69 -13.35
C PRO A 19 -3.46 32.45 -12.05
N CYS A 20 -2.26 32.24 -11.49
CA CYS A 20 -1.81 32.97 -10.31
C CYS A 20 -1.57 34.45 -10.64
N ALA A 21 -2.18 35.34 -9.85
CA ALA A 21 -2.10 36.78 -10.08
C ALA A 21 -0.94 37.48 -9.34
N GLY A 22 -0.10 36.76 -8.59
CA GLY A 22 1.02 37.34 -7.83
C GLY A 22 1.57 36.45 -6.72
N GLY A 23 2.33 37.05 -5.79
CA GLY A 23 2.94 36.38 -4.65
C GLY A 23 1.91 35.80 -3.66
N ALA A 24 2.25 34.67 -3.03
CA ALA A 24 1.36 33.99 -2.10
C ALA A 24 1.53 34.51 -0.68
N HIS A 25 0.56 35.30 -0.21
CA HIS A 25 0.62 35.95 1.11
C HIS A 25 -0.49 35.47 2.06
N ARG A 26 -1.48 34.72 1.57
CA ARG A 26 -2.62 34.24 2.36
C ARG A 26 -2.35 32.82 2.86
N ARG A 27 -2.10 32.63 4.15
CA ARG A 27 -1.90 31.28 4.70
C ARG A 27 -3.20 30.49 4.82
N CYS A 28 -3.12 29.16 4.69
CA CYS A 28 -4.24 28.26 4.96
C CYS A 28 -4.76 28.46 6.39
N GLY A 29 -6.07 28.68 6.55
CA GLY A 29 -6.69 28.88 7.87
C GLY A 29 -6.74 27.63 8.75
N SER A 30 -6.50 26.45 8.17
CA SER A 30 -6.48 25.17 8.90
C SER A 30 -5.07 24.77 9.33
N CYS A 31 -4.12 24.63 8.40
CA CYS A 31 -2.78 24.14 8.71
C CYS A 31 -1.71 25.24 8.84
N GLY A 32 -1.96 26.46 8.35
CA GLY A 32 -0.97 27.55 8.32
C GLY A 32 0.28 27.32 7.46
N ALA A 33 0.50 26.10 6.96
CA ALA A 33 1.73 25.67 6.30
C ALA A 33 1.85 26.13 4.83
N VAL A 34 0.73 26.26 4.13
CA VAL A 34 0.69 26.63 2.71
C VAL A 34 0.11 28.03 2.50
N ALA A 35 0.47 28.68 1.40
CA ALA A 35 0.05 30.05 1.06
C ALA A 35 -0.68 30.14 -0.29
N TYR A 36 -1.56 31.13 -0.44
CA TYR A 36 -2.35 31.39 -1.65
C TYR A 36 -2.20 32.84 -2.11
N CYS A 37 -2.25 33.08 -3.42
CA CYS A 37 -2.20 34.43 -3.99
C CYS A 37 -3.57 35.14 -3.99
N SER A 38 -4.67 34.40 -3.88
CA SER A 38 -6.03 34.96 -3.85
C SER A 38 -6.96 34.20 -2.90
N ARG A 39 -8.07 34.84 -2.53
CA ARG A 39 -9.14 34.19 -1.74
C ARG A 39 -9.91 33.17 -2.58
N ALA A 40 -9.98 33.36 -3.90
CA ALA A 40 -10.52 32.35 -4.82
C ALA A 40 -9.67 31.08 -4.79
N HIS A 41 -8.33 31.18 -4.82
CA HIS A 41 -7.42 30.03 -4.72
C HIS A 41 -7.40 29.39 -3.32
N GLN A 42 -7.66 30.16 -2.27
CA GLN A 42 -7.79 29.66 -0.90
C GLN A 42 -9.13 28.94 -0.66
N ASN A 43 -10.20 29.45 -1.26
CA ASN A 43 -11.57 28.93 -1.09
C ASN A 43 -11.95 27.91 -2.15
N HIS A 44 -11.19 27.80 -3.25
CA HIS A 44 -11.33 26.67 -4.14
C HIS A 44 -11.12 25.44 -3.27
N ALA A 45 -12.09 24.52 -3.30
CA ALA A 45 -11.85 23.19 -2.79
C ALA A 45 -10.68 22.68 -3.63
N ILE A 46 -9.46 22.74 -3.08
CA ILE A 46 -8.33 22.06 -3.68
C ILE A 46 -8.83 20.63 -3.82
N PRO A 47 -8.97 20.12 -5.05
CA PRO A 47 -9.36 18.72 -5.24
C PRO A 47 -8.46 17.94 -4.31
N ASN A 48 -9.05 17.12 -3.43
CA ASN A 48 -8.28 16.35 -2.46
C ASN A 48 -7.06 15.80 -3.20
N THR A 49 -5.85 16.22 -2.83
CA THR A 49 -4.64 15.99 -3.64
C THR A 49 -4.45 14.51 -3.93
N ARG A 50 -5.00 13.66 -3.04
CA ARG A 50 -5.13 12.22 -3.20
C ARG A 50 -6.14 11.82 -4.28
N CYS A 51 -7.36 12.36 -4.30
CA CYS A 51 -8.35 12.07 -5.36
C CYS A 51 -7.77 12.51 -6.74
N PHE A 52 -7.15 13.70 -6.84
CA PHE A 52 -6.50 14.15 -8.09
C PHE A 52 -5.34 13.23 -8.54
N PHE A 53 -4.47 12.82 -7.61
CA PHE A 53 -3.40 11.87 -7.88
C PHE A 53 -3.93 10.52 -8.39
N LEU A 54 -4.97 9.99 -7.76
CA LEU A 54 -5.57 8.72 -8.18
C LEU A 54 -6.27 8.84 -9.55
N GLU A 55 -6.84 10.02 -9.85
CA GLU A 55 -7.44 10.32 -11.15
C GLU A 55 -6.40 10.38 -12.27
N SER A 56 -5.21 10.93 -12.02
CA SER A 56 -4.14 10.98 -13.04
C SER A 56 -3.68 9.58 -13.47
N PHE A 57 -3.79 8.59 -12.57
CA PHE A 57 -3.53 7.17 -12.87
C PHE A 57 -4.79 6.39 -13.25
N LYS A 58 -5.97 7.03 -13.32
CA LYS A 58 -7.28 6.42 -13.61
C LYS A 58 -7.69 5.31 -12.63
N VAL A 59 -7.17 5.34 -11.41
CA VAL A 59 -7.42 4.34 -10.35
C VAL A 59 -8.33 4.85 -9.23
N HIS A 60 -8.77 6.11 -9.29
CA HIS A 60 -9.67 6.70 -8.30
C HIS A 60 -10.93 5.84 -8.09
N LEU A 61 -11.17 5.42 -6.83
CA LEU A 61 -12.27 4.55 -6.41
C LEU A 61 -12.30 3.15 -7.07
N LYS A 62 -11.16 2.63 -7.54
CA LYS A 62 -11.05 1.30 -8.16
C LYS A 62 -10.21 0.33 -7.34
N GLY A 63 -10.58 -0.95 -7.35
CA GLY A 63 -9.82 -2.06 -6.76
C GLY A 63 -9.21 -1.74 -5.39
N LEU A 64 -7.90 -1.99 -5.28
CA LEU A 64 -7.10 -1.77 -4.07
C LEU A 64 -6.99 -0.28 -3.65
N TRP A 65 -7.35 0.65 -4.53
CA TRP A 65 -7.20 2.11 -4.33
C TRP A 65 -8.42 2.77 -3.68
N LYS A 66 -9.53 2.03 -3.51
CA LYS A 66 -10.80 2.57 -3.00
C LYS A 66 -10.66 3.27 -1.64
N SER A 67 -9.79 2.74 -0.77
CA SER A 67 -9.55 3.23 0.59
C SER A 67 -8.56 4.39 0.68
N GLU A 68 -7.93 4.77 -0.45
CA GLU A 68 -6.93 5.82 -0.47
C GLU A 68 -7.53 7.22 -0.34
N CYS A 69 -8.85 7.35 -0.49
CA CYS A 69 -9.54 8.62 -0.35
C CYS A 69 -10.90 8.46 0.34
N ARG A 70 -11.47 9.59 0.80
CA ARG A 70 -12.80 9.66 1.41
C ARG A 70 -13.93 9.88 0.39
N CYS A 71 -13.59 9.89 -0.90
CA CYS A 71 -14.50 10.17 -2.00
C CYS A 71 -15.52 9.01 -2.22
N GLY A 72 -15.28 7.81 -1.67
CA GLY A 72 -16.13 6.62 -1.83
C GLY A 72 -17.20 6.43 -0.74
N PRO A 73 -18.22 5.58 -0.98
CA PRO A 73 -19.21 5.24 0.03
C PRO A 73 -18.55 4.56 1.23
N GLU A 74 -19.07 4.80 2.44
CA GLU A 74 -18.68 4.00 3.60
C GLU A 74 -18.91 2.53 3.28
N ILE A 75 -17.86 1.72 3.43
CA ILE A 75 -17.87 0.31 3.03
C ILE A 75 -18.83 -0.43 3.97
N SER A 76 -20.07 -0.60 3.52
CA SER A 76 -21.16 -1.19 4.32
C SER A 76 -21.07 -2.72 4.43
N SER A 77 -20.30 -3.37 3.55
CA SER A 77 -20.05 -4.81 3.55
C SER A 77 -18.60 -5.10 3.25
N VAL A 78 -17.88 -5.64 4.23
CA VAL A 78 -16.46 -6.02 4.11
C VAL A 78 -16.30 -7.38 3.41
N LYS A 79 -17.41 -8.05 3.05
CA LYS A 79 -17.38 -9.36 2.39
C LYS A 79 -16.87 -9.31 0.95
N ASP A 80 -16.96 -8.16 0.28
CA ASP A 80 -16.53 -7.97 -1.12
C ASP A 80 -15.09 -7.45 -1.27
N LEU A 81 -14.32 -7.39 -0.17
CA LEU A 81 -12.90 -7.00 -0.19
C LEU A 81 -12.01 -8.22 -0.42
N SER A 82 -12.54 -9.15 -1.20
CA SER A 82 -11.97 -10.44 -1.51
C SER A 82 -10.53 -10.31 -1.96
N ILE A 83 -9.79 -11.38 -1.74
CA ILE A 83 -8.46 -11.69 -2.31
C ILE A 83 -8.35 -11.30 -3.80
N THR A 84 -9.48 -11.14 -4.51
CA THR A 84 -9.61 -10.78 -5.92
C THR A 84 -9.52 -9.29 -6.22
N ALA A 85 -9.24 -8.40 -5.25
CA ALA A 85 -9.06 -6.98 -5.53
C ALA A 85 -7.83 -6.77 -6.44
N GLU A 86 -8.06 -6.12 -7.59
CA GLU A 86 -7.04 -5.91 -8.61
C GLU A 86 -6.31 -4.57 -8.44
N TRP A 87 -5.14 -4.45 -9.08
CA TRP A 87 -4.43 -3.18 -9.20
C TRP A 87 -5.18 -2.16 -10.07
N ASN A 88 -6.04 -2.61 -10.99
CA ASN A 88 -6.71 -1.75 -11.99
C ASN A 88 -5.75 -0.83 -12.77
N MET A 89 -4.55 -1.35 -13.04
CA MET A 89 -3.47 -0.66 -13.74
C MET A 89 -2.82 -1.57 -14.77
N GLU A 90 -2.11 -0.99 -15.73
CA GLU A 90 -1.29 -1.76 -16.68
C GLU A 90 -0.21 -2.58 -15.97
N SER A 91 0.12 -3.75 -16.52
CA SER A 91 1.13 -4.66 -15.96
C SER A 91 2.51 -4.03 -15.82
N SER A 92 2.83 -3.03 -16.64
CA SER A 92 4.09 -2.27 -16.58
C SER A 92 4.20 -1.36 -15.36
N LEU A 93 3.08 -1.08 -14.68
CA LEU A 93 3.03 -0.14 -13.55
C LEU A 93 2.71 -0.82 -12.22
N CYS A 94 2.49 -2.13 -12.17
CA CYS A 94 2.20 -2.84 -10.93
C CYS A 94 2.90 -4.19 -10.83
N PRO A 95 3.27 -4.63 -9.62
CA PRO A 95 3.87 -5.94 -9.38
C PRO A 95 2.80 -7.06 -9.41
N CYS A 96 2.27 -7.38 -10.59
CA CYS A 96 1.21 -8.40 -10.75
C CYS A 96 1.74 -9.82 -11.04
N THR A 97 3.05 -10.00 -11.10
CA THR A 97 3.72 -11.28 -11.36
C THR A 97 4.95 -11.42 -10.49
N GLU A 98 5.52 -12.63 -10.45
CA GLU A 98 6.84 -12.86 -9.86
C GLU A 98 7.90 -11.90 -10.44
N PRO A 99 8.88 -11.49 -9.62
CA PRO A 99 10.03 -10.72 -10.10
C PRO A 99 10.89 -11.58 -11.04
N GLY A 100 11.54 -10.94 -12.02
CA GLY A 100 12.39 -11.65 -12.98
C GLY A 100 13.67 -12.23 -12.38
N ASN A 101 14.11 -11.75 -11.21
CA ASN A 101 15.32 -12.20 -10.53
C ASN A 101 15.10 -12.24 -9.01
N SER A 102 15.74 -13.20 -8.32
CA SER A 102 15.83 -13.23 -6.86
C SER A 102 16.64 -12.04 -6.32
N LEU A 103 16.36 -11.62 -5.08
CA LEU A 103 17.12 -10.57 -4.42
C LEU A 103 18.55 -11.03 -4.10
N SER A 104 19.54 -10.30 -4.61
CA SER A 104 20.96 -10.53 -4.30
C SER A 104 21.42 -9.88 -2.99
N ALA A 105 20.72 -8.84 -2.54
CA ALA A 105 21.00 -8.10 -1.32
C ALA A 105 19.70 -7.47 -0.76
N PRO A 106 19.66 -7.15 0.55
CA PRO A 106 18.54 -6.44 1.14
C PRO A 106 18.29 -5.07 0.46
N LEU A 107 17.03 -4.74 0.21
CA LEU A 107 16.64 -3.46 -0.38
C LEU A 107 16.72 -2.35 0.67
N ALA A 108 17.41 -1.26 0.33
CA ALA A 108 17.62 -0.11 1.21
C ALA A 108 16.75 1.11 0.84
N SER A 109 16.13 1.12 -0.34
CA SER A 109 15.31 2.25 -0.81
C SER A 109 14.18 1.84 -1.76
N TRP A 110 13.21 2.74 -1.93
CA TRP A 110 12.17 2.59 -2.95
C TRP A 110 12.73 2.51 -4.36
N GLU A 111 13.78 3.28 -4.67
CA GLU A 111 14.41 3.25 -5.99
C GLU A 111 14.98 1.86 -6.32
N GLU A 112 15.63 1.22 -5.34
CA GLU A 112 16.11 -0.16 -5.48
C GLU A 112 14.98 -1.16 -5.66
N TYR A 113 13.90 -1.04 -4.89
CA TYR A 113 12.71 -1.87 -5.03
C TYR A 113 12.11 -1.74 -6.45
N TYR A 114 11.92 -0.52 -6.94
CA TYR A 114 11.37 -0.26 -8.27
C TYR A 114 12.27 -0.82 -9.36
N ARG A 115 13.59 -0.63 -9.25
CA ARG A 115 14.56 -1.22 -10.17
C ARG A 115 14.49 -2.74 -10.19
N TRP A 116 14.44 -3.37 -9.01
CA TRP A 116 14.33 -4.82 -8.87
C TRP A 116 13.03 -5.36 -9.49
N ARG A 117 11.90 -4.68 -9.27
CA ARG A 117 10.61 -5.05 -9.87
C ARG A 117 10.43 -4.61 -11.31
N SER A 118 11.44 -3.97 -11.91
CA SER A 118 11.34 -3.40 -13.26
C SER A 118 10.16 -2.44 -13.41
N LEU A 119 9.85 -1.69 -12.36
CA LEU A 119 8.80 -0.67 -12.33
C LEU A 119 9.40 0.71 -12.60
N PRO A 120 8.74 1.56 -13.40
CA PRO A 120 9.18 2.93 -13.57
C PRO A 120 8.89 3.76 -12.32
N LEU A 121 9.75 4.72 -11.97
CA LEU A 121 9.62 5.53 -10.74
C LEU A 121 8.32 6.35 -10.65
N HIS A 122 7.65 6.61 -11.77
CA HIS A 122 6.35 7.27 -11.78
C HIS A 122 5.18 6.31 -11.50
N SER A 123 5.42 4.99 -11.38
CA SER A 123 4.38 4.07 -10.93
C SER A 123 3.91 4.46 -9.51
N PRO A 124 2.60 4.50 -9.26
CA PRO A 124 2.04 4.81 -7.95
C PRO A 124 2.11 3.63 -6.97
N ALA A 125 2.69 2.48 -7.35
CA ALA A 125 2.65 1.24 -6.57
C ALA A 125 3.09 1.42 -5.11
N ALA A 126 4.06 2.30 -4.85
CA ALA A 126 4.51 2.63 -3.49
C ALA A 126 3.39 3.03 -2.53
N VAL A 127 2.33 3.67 -3.03
CA VAL A 127 1.16 4.05 -2.23
C VAL A 127 0.51 2.84 -1.57
N LEU A 128 0.43 1.71 -2.27
CA LEU A 128 -0.18 0.48 -1.74
C LEU A 128 0.84 -0.45 -1.08
N LEU A 129 2.08 -0.45 -1.58
CA LEU A 129 3.14 -1.35 -1.11
C LEU A 129 3.84 -0.87 0.16
N HIS A 130 3.59 0.36 0.62
CA HIS A 130 4.30 0.86 1.80
C HIS A 130 4.04 -0.01 3.04
N TRP A 131 2.87 -0.65 3.17
CA TRP A 131 2.59 -1.57 4.28
C TRP A 131 3.48 -2.83 4.26
N PRO A 132 3.47 -3.67 3.21
CA PRO A 132 4.33 -4.84 3.15
C PRO A 132 5.82 -4.45 3.15
N LEU A 133 6.22 -3.39 2.45
CA LEU A 133 7.64 -3.01 2.41
C LEU A 133 8.13 -2.39 3.72
N THR A 134 7.25 -1.77 4.51
CA THR A 134 7.59 -1.39 5.90
C THR A 134 7.82 -2.64 6.74
N LEU A 135 6.97 -3.66 6.65
CA LEU A 135 7.20 -4.94 7.34
C LEU A 135 8.54 -5.55 6.94
N TYR A 136 8.80 -5.66 5.63
CA TYR A 136 10.09 -6.13 5.13
C TYR A 136 11.26 -5.35 5.74
N HIS A 137 11.21 -4.03 5.71
CA HIS A 137 12.29 -3.20 6.23
C HIS A 137 12.46 -3.32 7.75
N CYS A 138 11.37 -3.39 8.51
CA CYS A 138 11.42 -3.67 9.95
C CYS A 138 12.10 -5.01 10.25
N LEU A 139 11.79 -6.04 9.47
CA LEU A 139 12.41 -7.36 9.62
C LEU A 139 13.90 -7.33 9.27
N GLN A 140 14.29 -6.65 8.19
CA GLN A 140 15.70 -6.45 7.83
C GLN A 140 16.47 -5.69 8.93
N LEU A 141 15.91 -4.59 9.45
CA LEU A 141 16.50 -3.80 10.52
C LEU A 141 16.60 -4.58 11.83
N SER A 142 15.58 -5.38 12.15
CA SER A 142 15.57 -6.21 13.34
C SER A 142 16.67 -7.26 13.33
N ARG A 143 17.35 -7.45 12.18
CA ARG A 143 18.31 -8.53 11.92
C ARG A 143 17.78 -9.79 12.61
N ILE A 144 16.63 -10.30 12.14
CA ILE A 144 16.24 -11.67 12.50
C ILE A 144 17.53 -12.47 12.46
N GLN A 145 17.81 -13.08 13.61
CA GLN A 145 19.00 -13.84 13.96
C GLN A 145 19.10 -15.06 13.04
N ALA A 146 19.27 -14.80 11.74
CA ALA A 146 19.11 -15.72 10.62
C ALA A 146 20.36 -16.59 10.43
N SER A 147 20.94 -17.04 11.54
CA SER A 147 21.73 -18.26 11.56
C SER A 147 20.87 -19.49 11.89
N ARG A 148 19.53 -19.35 12.01
CA ARG A 148 18.68 -20.40 12.60
C ARG A 148 17.35 -20.70 11.93
N CYS A 149 16.96 -20.02 10.85
CA CYS A 149 15.71 -20.39 10.18
C CYS A 149 15.98 -21.51 9.18
N ASP A 150 15.60 -22.73 9.54
CA ASP A 150 15.60 -23.86 8.62
C ASP A 150 14.48 -23.67 7.58
N ALA A 151 14.57 -24.35 6.43
CA ALA A 151 13.63 -24.21 5.30
C ALA A 151 12.15 -24.58 5.60
N ASN A 152 11.83 -24.90 6.85
CA ASN A 152 10.48 -25.19 7.36
C ASN A 152 10.01 -24.19 8.44
N ASP A 153 10.80 -23.18 8.78
CA ASP A 153 10.45 -22.25 9.85
C ASP A 153 9.38 -21.26 9.42
N THR A 154 8.33 -21.17 10.25
CA THR A 154 7.26 -20.20 10.08
C THR A 154 7.61 -18.91 10.81
N LEU A 155 7.78 -17.81 10.07
CA LEU A 155 7.90 -16.49 10.67
C LEU A 155 6.50 -15.94 10.97
N ARG A 156 6.17 -15.85 12.26
CA ARG A 156 4.91 -15.28 12.74
C ARG A 156 5.08 -13.79 13.06
N ILE A 157 4.23 -12.95 12.47
CA ILE A 157 4.20 -11.50 12.65
C ILE A 157 2.85 -11.11 13.23
N HIS A 158 2.82 -10.45 14.40
CA HIS A 158 1.58 -9.89 14.94
C HIS A 158 1.49 -8.43 14.51
N TYR A 159 0.60 -8.13 13.56
CA TYR A 159 0.34 -6.77 13.06
C TYR A 159 -0.77 -6.14 13.90
N LEU A 160 -0.44 -5.07 14.64
CA LEU A 160 -1.38 -4.42 15.55
C LEU A 160 -2.07 -3.22 14.91
N GLY A 161 -3.38 -3.13 15.05
CA GLY A 161 -4.18 -1.98 14.58
C GLY A 161 -4.29 -1.84 13.07
N PRO A 162 -4.64 -2.90 12.31
CA PRO A 162 -4.84 -2.78 10.86
C PRO A 162 -6.04 -1.87 10.55
N GLU A 163 -5.91 -0.93 9.64
CA GLU A 163 -6.99 -0.04 9.20
C GLU A 163 -7.27 -0.24 7.71
N LYS A 164 -6.58 0.51 6.84
CA LYS A 164 -6.74 0.44 5.38
C LYS A 164 -6.20 -0.86 4.81
N GLU A 165 -5.24 -1.47 5.50
CA GLU A 165 -4.61 -2.75 5.18
C GLU A 165 -5.66 -3.86 5.03
N LEU A 166 -6.74 -3.81 5.82
CA LEU A 166 -7.84 -4.79 5.75
C LEU A 166 -8.56 -4.79 4.39
N LEU A 167 -8.44 -3.69 3.64
CA LEU A 167 -9.02 -3.48 2.32
C LEU A 167 -8.01 -3.75 1.20
N GLN A 168 -6.75 -3.99 1.57
CA GLN A 168 -5.59 -4.07 0.68
C GLN A 168 -4.81 -5.37 0.91
N LEU A 169 -5.36 -6.37 1.59
CA LEU A 169 -4.69 -7.63 1.92
C LEU A 169 -3.91 -8.28 0.75
N PRO A 170 -4.40 -8.26 -0.51
CA PRO A 170 -3.63 -8.81 -1.64
C PRO A 170 -2.26 -8.17 -1.88
N VAL A 171 -2.03 -6.94 -1.43
CA VAL A 171 -0.71 -6.27 -1.59
C VAL A 171 0.38 -6.96 -0.77
N PHE A 172 0.02 -7.69 0.28
CA PHE A 172 0.96 -8.45 1.10
C PHE A 172 1.56 -9.64 0.35
N ALA A 173 0.97 -10.06 -0.79
CA ALA A 173 1.56 -11.07 -1.69
C ALA A 173 3.00 -10.70 -2.10
N GLU A 174 3.35 -9.41 -2.12
CA GLU A 174 4.70 -8.97 -2.43
C GLU A 174 5.76 -9.52 -1.46
N LEU A 175 5.39 -9.85 -0.22
CA LEU A 175 6.29 -10.45 0.76
C LEU A 175 6.77 -11.85 0.35
N LEU A 176 6.04 -12.56 -0.53
CA LEU A 176 6.41 -13.90 -1.00
C LEU A 176 7.77 -13.89 -1.71
N ALA A 177 7.99 -12.90 -2.58
CA ALA A 177 9.24 -12.72 -3.29
C ALA A 177 10.38 -12.16 -2.41
N LEU A 178 10.03 -11.42 -1.35
CA LEU A 178 11.00 -10.79 -0.44
C LEU A 178 11.55 -11.76 0.61
N PHE A 179 10.81 -12.84 0.89
CA PHE A 179 11.18 -13.91 1.82
C PHE A 179 11.06 -15.29 1.15
N PRO A 180 11.92 -15.60 0.17
CA PRO A 180 11.88 -16.89 -0.53
C PRO A 180 12.14 -18.04 0.45
N GLY A 181 11.30 -19.08 0.41
CA GLY A 181 11.43 -20.27 1.24
C GLY A 181 11.00 -20.12 2.70
N VAL A 182 10.41 -18.98 3.09
CA VAL A 182 9.89 -18.75 4.45
C VAL A 182 8.36 -18.84 4.42
N HIS A 183 7.77 -19.59 5.34
CA HIS A 183 6.32 -19.54 5.56
C HIS A 183 6.00 -18.32 6.43
N LEU A 184 5.30 -17.34 5.87
CA LEU A 184 4.93 -16.12 6.58
C LEU A 184 3.52 -16.26 7.15
N CYS A 185 3.35 -16.05 8.45
CA CYS A 185 2.06 -16.00 9.11
C CYS A 185 1.85 -14.60 9.72
N ILE A 186 0.99 -13.78 9.15
CA ILE A 186 0.69 -12.43 9.65
C ILE A 186 -0.67 -12.46 10.34
N GLU A 187 -0.68 -12.19 11.65
CA GLU A 187 -1.89 -12.09 12.45
C GLU A 187 -2.24 -10.61 12.65
N LEU A 188 -3.24 -10.13 11.92
CA LEU A 188 -3.70 -8.75 11.96
C LEU A 188 -4.76 -8.59 13.06
N VAL A 189 -4.41 -7.89 14.14
CA VAL A 189 -5.21 -7.78 15.36
C VAL A 189 -5.63 -6.33 15.59
N GLY A 190 -6.93 -6.05 15.62
CA GLY A 190 -7.40 -4.71 15.97
C GLY A 190 -8.90 -4.56 16.10
N PRO A 191 -9.37 -3.46 16.72
CA PRO A 191 -10.79 -3.21 16.94
C PRO A 191 -11.56 -2.91 15.65
N THR A 192 -10.84 -2.46 14.61
CA THR A 192 -11.31 -2.13 13.26
C THR A 192 -11.61 -3.37 12.42
N VAL A 193 -11.09 -4.54 12.78
CA VAL A 193 -11.43 -5.81 12.12
C VAL A 193 -12.96 -6.03 12.24
N PRO A 194 -13.68 -6.22 11.12
CA PRO A 194 -15.11 -6.42 11.17
C PRO A 194 -15.49 -7.72 11.86
N ARG A 195 -16.58 -7.71 12.63
CA ARG A 195 -17.06 -8.90 13.36
C ARG A 195 -17.28 -10.11 12.44
N SER A 196 -17.67 -9.87 11.19
CA SER A 196 -17.90 -10.93 10.20
C SER A 196 -16.63 -11.60 9.68
N ARG A 197 -15.46 -11.03 9.96
CA ARG A 197 -14.14 -11.51 9.51
C ARG A 197 -13.23 -11.91 10.69
N ASP A 198 -13.77 -11.88 11.91
CA ASP A 198 -13.03 -12.32 13.09
C ASP A 198 -12.73 -13.82 13.02
N GLY A 199 -11.47 -14.20 13.18
CA GLY A 199 -10.97 -15.57 13.00
C GLY A 199 -10.79 -16.01 11.55
N GLU A 200 -10.98 -15.12 10.57
CA GLU A 200 -10.79 -15.45 9.15
C GLU A 200 -9.32 -15.73 8.85
N VAL A 201 -9.07 -16.82 8.10
CA VAL A 201 -7.74 -17.22 7.62
C VAL A 201 -7.72 -17.14 6.10
N LEU A 202 -6.78 -16.38 5.55
CA LEU A 202 -6.57 -16.19 4.12
C LEU A 202 -5.20 -16.75 3.72
N ASN A 203 -5.18 -17.61 2.70
CA ASN A 203 -3.94 -18.09 2.09
C ASN A 203 -3.69 -17.30 0.81
N ILE A 204 -2.57 -16.57 0.77
CA ILE A 204 -2.12 -15.79 -0.39
C ILE A 204 -0.98 -16.55 -1.05
N SER A 205 -1.24 -17.02 -2.27
CA SER A 205 -0.29 -17.76 -3.10
C SER A 205 -0.05 -17.11 -4.46
N SER A 206 -0.68 -15.96 -4.72
CA SER A 206 -0.57 -15.24 -5.99
C SER A 206 -0.70 -13.73 -5.79
N TYR A 207 -0.15 -12.97 -6.73
CA TYR A 207 -0.23 -11.52 -6.76
C TYR A 207 -1.61 -11.06 -7.24
N ALA A 208 -2.04 -9.88 -6.78
CA ALA A 208 -3.19 -9.20 -7.33
C ALA A 208 -3.00 -8.93 -8.83
N HIS A 209 -4.06 -9.16 -9.62
CA HIS A 209 -3.99 -9.01 -11.07
C HIS A 209 -3.90 -7.54 -11.51
N CYS A 210 -3.26 -7.32 -12.65
CA CYS A 210 -3.31 -6.05 -13.39
C CYS A 210 -4.59 -5.96 -14.24
N SER A 211 -4.86 -4.81 -14.87
CA SER A 211 -6.03 -4.63 -15.75
C SER A 211 -5.84 -5.18 -17.18
N ALA A 212 -4.63 -5.59 -17.56
CA ALA A 212 -4.36 -6.06 -18.92
C ALA A 212 -4.86 -7.50 -19.12
N GLU A 213 -5.75 -7.71 -20.10
CA GLU A 213 -6.34 -9.02 -20.41
C GLU A 213 -5.32 -10.04 -20.93
N SER A 214 -4.35 -9.56 -21.70
CA SER A 214 -3.26 -10.38 -22.27
C SER A 214 -2.13 -10.67 -21.29
N CYS A 215 -2.20 -10.16 -20.06
CA CYS A 215 -1.14 -10.39 -19.08
C CYS A 215 -1.22 -11.80 -18.52
N CYS A 216 -0.06 -12.47 -18.44
CA CYS A 216 0.04 -13.82 -17.90
C CYS A 216 -0.47 -13.94 -16.45
N CYS A 217 -0.51 -12.85 -15.67
CA CYS A 217 -1.06 -12.87 -14.31
C CYS A 217 -2.52 -13.38 -14.26
N ARG A 218 -3.28 -13.29 -15.37
CA ARG A 218 -4.66 -13.79 -15.47
C ARG A 218 -4.76 -15.23 -15.97
N SER A 219 -3.67 -15.77 -16.51
CA SER A 219 -3.61 -17.11 -17.13
C SER A 219 -3.09 -18.17 -16.17
N PHE A 220 -2.42 -17.78 -15.09
CA PHE A 220 -1.92 -18.70 -14.06
C PHE A 220 -3.03 -19.07 -13.08
N ALA A 221 -3.69 -20.21 -13.31
CA ALA A 221 -4.31 -20.97 -12.24
C ALA A 221 -3.19 -21.59 -11.39
N ALA A 222 -3.33 -21.52 -10.07
CA ALA A 222 -2.36 -22.02 -9.11
C ALA A 222 -1.88 -23.43 -9.50
N SER A 223 -0.61 -23.58 -9.83
CA SER A 223 0.00 -24.89 -9.99
C SER A 223 0.08 -25.54 -8.62
N GLU A 224 -0.65 -26.63 -8.42
CA GLU A 224 -0.44 -27.58 -7.34
C GLU A 224 0.90 -28.28 -7.62
N ASP A 225 2.03 -27.72 -7.17
CA ASP A 225 3.13 -28.52 -6.62
C ASP A 225 4.34 -27.72 -6.08
N VAL A 226 4.77 -28.20 -4.89
CA VAL A 226 6.13 -28.26 -4.32
C VAL A 226 6.87 -26.95 -4.01
N ASN A 227 6.94 -26.62 -2.71
CA ASN A 227 7.86 -25.65 -2.08
C ASN A 227 7.74 -24.17 -2.47
N CYS A 228 6.54 -23.67 -2.78
CA CYS A 228 6.32 -22.22 -2.87
C CYS A 228 6.27 -21.58 -1.48
N SER A 229 6.93 -20.43 -1.31
CA SER A 229 6.67 -19.53 -0.17
C SER A 229 5.17 -19.35 -0.03
N ALA A 230 4.65 -19.47 1.19
CA ALA A 230 3.23 -19.32 1.45
C ALA A 230 3.03 -18.23 2.51
N LEU A 231 2.06 -17.35 2.24
CA LEU A 231 1.66 -16.26 3.12
C LEU A 231 0.26 -16.55 3.65
N THR A 232 0.17 -16.73 4.96
CA THR A 232 -1.09 -16.85 5.69
C THR A 232 -1.39 -15.53 6.38
N LEU A 233 -2.56 -14.96 6.14
CA LEU A 233 -3.10 -13.81 6.89
C LEU A 233 -4.22 -14.29 7.79
N LYS A 234 -4.19 -13.92 9.08
CA LYS A 234 -5.26 -14.18 10.04
C LYS A 234 -5.81 -12.87 10.58
N LEU A 235 -7.13 -12.75 10.69
CA LEU A 235 -7.78 -11.52 11.14
C LEU A 235 -8.41 -11.72 12.52
N TRP A 236 -8.07 -10.83 13.46
CA TRP A 236 -8.58 -10.89 14.84
C TRP A 236 -9.20 -9.56 15.25
N LYS A 237 -10.48 -9.59 15.59
CA LYS A 237 -11.17 -8.46 16.16
C LYS A 237 -10.92 -8.37 17.66
N GLY A 238 -10.41 -7.23 18.11
CA GLY A 238 -10.28 -6.93 19.53
C GLY A 238 -9.01 -6.15 19.84
N VAL A 239 -8.72 -5.98 21.12
CA VAL A 239 -7.43 -5.47 21.58
C VAL A 239 -6.43 -6.61 21.71
N TYR A 240 -5.17 -6.36 21.36
CA TYR A 240 -4.14 -7.40 21.27
C TYR A 240 -3.99 -8.23 22.54
N HIS A 241 -3.95 -7.58 23.71
CA HIS A 241 -3.71 -8.24 24.99
C HIS A 241 -4.81 -9.26 25.35
N GLU A 242 -6.04 -9.05 24.91
CA GLU A 242 -7.16 -9.97 25.12
C GLU A 242 -7.12 -11.15 24.16
N ARG A 243 -6.54 -10.95 22.97
CA ARG A 243 -6.44 -11.97 21.91
C ARG A 243 -5.16 -12.77 21.94
N TYR A 244 -4.17 -12.37 22.74
CA TYR A 244 -2.86 -13.00 22.74
C TYR A 244 -2.92 -14.51 22.99
N SER A 245 -3.80 -14.97 23.90
CA SER A 245 -4.01 -16.40 24.18
C SER A 245 -4.52 -17.20 22.99
N ASP A 246 -5.19 -16.54 22.03
CA ASP A 246 -5.75 -17.18 20.84
C ASP A 246 -4.67 -17.42 19.76
N MET A 247 -3.48 -16.81 19.92
CA MET A 247 -2.41 -16.74 18.91
C MET A 247 -1.09 -17.42 19.32
N VAL A 248 -0.99 -17.87 20.57
CA VAL A 248 0.20 -18.55 21.13
C VAL A 248 0.08 -20.06 20.98
#